data_AF-A0A949D121-F1
#
_entry.id   AF-A0A949D121-F1
#
_cell.length_a   1.000
_cell.length_b   1.000
_cell.length_c   1.000
_cell.angle_alpha   90.00
_cell.angle_beta   90.00
_cell.angle_gamma   90.00
#
_symmetry.space_group_name_H-M   'P 1'
#
loop_
_entity.id
_entity.type
_entity.pdbx_description
1 polymer ?
#
loop_
_entity_poly.entity_id
_entity_poly.type
_entity_poly.pdbx_seq_one_letter_code
_entity_poly.pdbx_strand_id
1 'polypeptide(L)'
;TAVPVRATLDRWALDACPHHGPGLAAASDGGWHAVWFGIRQGQAAVRYGRLDASGQPSAQMPVRALPDPQAEHADVAALGDRVVVVWKSFDGQRFVLRAWASRDGGRQFELRDLATTTLHNDQPRLLTHGGRFWVVWRDVQQTRVEAIDVP
;
A
#
# COMPACT_ATOMS: atom_id res chain seq x y z
N THR A 1 5.34 18.02 -22.44
CA THR A 1 5.26 16.63 -21.92
C THR A 1 6.21 16.51 -20.75
N ALA A 2 5.78 15.91 -19.63
CA ALA A 2 6.65 15.70 -18.48
C ALA A 2 7.59 14.51 -18.74
N VAL A 3 8.85 14.61 -18.32
CA VAL A 3 9.83 13.51 -18.40
C VAL A 3 9.58 12.55 -17.23
N PRO A 4 9.49 11.23 -17.44
CA PRO A 4 9.35 10.28 -16.35
C PRO A 4 10.49 10.39 -15.34
N VAL A 5 10.16 10.41 -14.04
CA VAL A 5 11.12 10.43 -12.95
C VAL A 5 11.08 9.10 -12.21
N ARG A 6 12.24 8.64 -11.74
CA ARG A 6 12.34 7.41 -10.96
C ARG A 6 11.84 7.67 -9.53
N ALA A 7 10.78 6.96 -9.13
CA ALA A 7 10.19 7.10 -7.80
C ALA A 7 11.04 6.47 -6.66
N THR A 8 11.89 5.47 -6.95
CA THR A 8 12.61 4.72 -5.90
C THR A 8 14.03 4.33 -6.33
N LEU A 9 14.97 4.26 -5.39
CA LEU A 9 16.36 3.79 -5.60
C LEU A 9 16.61 2.46 -4.88
N ASP A 10 15.76 1.48 -5.10
CA ASP A 10 15.90 0.15 -4.48
C ASP A 10 16.94 -0.70 -5.21
N ARG A 11 17.31 -0.33 -6.45
CA ARG A 11 18.16 -1.13 -7.36
C ARG A 11 17.66 -2.58 -7.49
N TRP A 12 16.35 -2.76 -7.32
CA TRP A 12 15.69 -4.05 -7.40
C TRP A 12 15.84 -4.60 -8.82
N ALA A 13 16.43 -5.79 -8.92
CA ALA A 13 16.55 -6.57 -10.13
C ALA A 13 16.30 -8.04 -9.75
N LEU A 14 15.43 -8.70 -10.51
CA LEU A 14 15.06 -10.09 -10.31
C LEU A 14 14.82 -10.71 -11.67
N ASP A 15 15.30 -11.94 -11.86
CA ASP A 15 15.00 -12.75 -13.05
C ASP A 15 13.70 -13.54 -12.83
N ALA A 16 12.61 -12.81 -12.63
CA ALA A 16 11.26 -13.35 -12.50
C ALA A 16 10.22 -12.27 -12.82
N CYS A 17 8.97 -12.68 -13.06
CA CYS A 17 7.88 -11.73 -13.29
C CYS A 17 7.51 -11.03 -11.97
N PRO A 18 7.66 -9.70 -11.86
CA PRO A 18 7.30 -8.99 -10.64
C PRO A 18 5.78 -8.99 -10.46
N HIS A 19 5.27 -9.90 -9.61
CA HIS A 19 3.85 -10.03 -9.32
C HIS A 19 3.31 -9.04 -8.27
N HIS A 20 4.18 -8.45 -7.44
CA HIS A 20 3.81 -7.41 -6.47
C HIS A 20 3.98 -6.02 -7.10
N GLY A 21 2.95 -5.59 -7.84
CA GLY A 21 2.92 -4.27 -8.48
C GLY A 21 2.92 -3.10 -7.48
N PRO A 22 3.32 -1.90 -7.91
CA PRO A 22 3.26 -0.71 -7.08
C PRO A 22 1.84 -0.11 -6.98
N GLY A 23 1.61 0.69 -5.96
CA GLY A 23 0.43 1.55 -5.79
C GLY A 23 0.84 3.01 -5.62
N LEU A 24 0.00 3.94 -6.09
CA LEU A 24 0.28 5.38 -6.04
C LEU A 24 -1.02 6.16 -5.81
N ALA A 25 -1.00 7.11 -4.88
CA ALA A 25 -2.10 8.03 -4.61
C ALA A 25 -1.59 9.47 -4.49
N ALA A 26 -2.34 10.44 -5.01
CA ALA A 26 -1.99 11.85 -4.88
C ALA A 26 -2.07 12.30 -3.41
N ALA A 27 -1.11 13.09 -2.96
CA ALA A 27 -1.11 13.71 -1.64
C ALA A 27 -1.75 15.12 -1.70
N SER A 28 -2.26 15.60 -0.58
CA SER A 28 -2.90 16.92 -0.44
C SER A 28 -1.95 18.10 -0.71
N ASP A 29 -0.63 17.89 -0.55
CA ASP A 29 0.43 18.88 -0.76
C ASP A 29 1.00 18.88 -2.19
N GLY A 30 0.37 18.17 -3.11
CA GLY A 30 0.82 18.04 -4.50
C GLY A 30 1.89 16.98 -4.75
N GLY A 31 2.33 16.27 -3.71
CA GLY A 31 3.17 15.08 -3.83
C GLY A 31 2.38 13.79 -4.03
N TRP A 32 2.98 12.67 -3.63
CA TRP A 32 2.37 11.34 -3.76
C TRP A 32 2.64 10.44 -2.56
N HIS A 33 1.70 9.54 -2.27
CA HIS A 33 1.89 8.36 -1.45
C HIS A 33 2.16 7.17 -2.37
N ALA A 34 3.21 6.41 -2.11
CA ALA A 34 3.60 5.27 -2.93
C ALA A 34 3.81 4.02 -2.08
N VAL A 35 3.39 2.88 -2.63
CA VAL A 35 3.75 1.55 -2.14
C VAL A 35 4.39 0.71 -3.23
N TRP A 36 5.39 -0.08 -2.90
CA TRP A 36 6.08 -0.94 -3.85
C TRP A 36 6.81 -2.08 -3.15
N PHE A 37 7.01 -3.19 -3.86
CA PHE A 37 7.93 -4.23 -3.44
C PHE A 37 9.37 -3.92 -3.92
N GLY A 38 10.36 -4.26 -3.09
CA GLY A 38 11.76 -4.19 -3.49
C GLY A 38 12.68 -4.91 -2.51
N ILE A 39 13.97 -4.98 -2.85
CA ILE A 39 15.03 -5.39 -1.92
C ILE A 39 15.89 -4.17 -1.59
N ARG A 40 15.99 -3.83 -0.31
CA ARG A 40 16.94 -2.81 0.18
C ARG A 40 17.82 -3.43 1.24
N GLN A 41 19.13 -3.28 1.09
CA GLN A 41 20.12 -3.81 2.04
C GLN A 41 19.90 -5.30 2.36
N GLY A 42 19.55 -6.11 1.34
CA GLY A 42 19.28 -7.54 1.49
C GLY A 42 17.87 -7.89 2.01
N GLN A 43 17.05 -6.92 2.41
CA GLN A 43 15.70 -7.17 2.90
C GLN A 43 14.66 -7.02 1.79
N ALA A 44 14.02 -8.12 1.40
CA ALA A 44 12.80 -8.11 0.61
C ALA A 44 11.62 -7.65 1.47
N ALA A 45 10.88 -6.64 1.01
CA ALA A 45 9.69 -6.16 1.69
C ALA A 45 8.84 -5.30 0.75
N VAL A 46 7.53 -5.26 1.03
CA VAL A 46 6.68 -4.17 0.56
C VAL A 46 6.97 -2.94 1.42
N ARG A 47 7.02 -1.77 0.78
CA ARG A 47 7.39 -0.50 1.39
C ARG A 47 6.36 0.57 1.10
N TYR A 48 6.30 1.54 1.99
CA TYR A 48 5.60 2.79 1.84
C TYR A 48 6.60 3.95 1.81
N GLY A 49 6.37 4.95 0.96
CA GLY A 49 7.12 6.20 0.94
C GLY A 49 6.28 7.37 0.44
N ARG A 50 6.64 8.59 0.87
CA ARG A 50 6.11 9.83 0.32
C ARG A 50 7.03 10.34 -0.78
N LEU A 51 6.46 10.77 -1.89
CA LEU A 51 7.17 11.45 -2.97
C LEU A 51 6.75 12.92 -2.96
N ASP A 52 7.68 13.82 -3.29
CA ASP A 52 7.38 15.23 -3.47
C ASP A 52 6.65 15.48 -4.81
N ALA A 53 6.31 16.74 -5.09
CA ALA A 53 5.62 17.15 -6.32
C ALA A 53 6.45 16.88 -7.60
N SER A 54 7.77 16.68 -7.48
CA SER A 54 8.64 16.26 -8.59
C SER A 54 8.69 14.74 -8.77
N GLY A 55 8.01 13.97 -7.91
CA GLY A 55 8.00 12.52 -7.92
C GLY A 55 9.25 11.89 -7.28
N GLN A 56 10.08 12.67 -6.59
CA GLN A 56 11.25 12.17 -5.88
C GLN A 56 10.92 11.79 -4.44
N PRO A 57 11.59 10.81 -3.82
CA PRO A 57 11.42 10.49 -2.41
C PRO A 57 11.55 11.74 -1.52
N SER A 58 10.56 11.98 -0.68
CA SER A 58 10.54 13.10 0.24
C SER A 58 11.71 13.00 1.23
N ALA A 59 12.52 14.06 1.33
CA ALA A 59 13.59 14.14 2.32
C ALA A 59 13.07 14.18 3.77
N GLN A 60 11.80 14.52 3.96
CA GLN A 60 11.17 14.68 5.29
C GLN A 60 10.65 13.36 5.85
N MET A 61 10.43 12.34 5.00
CA MET A 61 9.84 11.07 5.39
C MET A 61 10.68 9.90 4.91
N PRO A 62 11.24 9.08 5.81
CA PRO A 62 11.94 7.88 5.40
C PRO A 62 10.96 6.88 4.77
N VAL A 63 11.46 6.14 3.77
CA VAL A 63 10.78 4.94 3.26
C VAL A 63 10.73 3.90 4.38
N ARG A 64 9.55 3.30 4.60
CA ARG A 64 9.33 2.28 5.63
C ARG A 64 8.90 0.97 5.00
N ALA A 65 9.42 -0.15 5.49
CA ALA A 65 8.76 -1.43 5.25
C ALA A 65 7.38 -1.42 5.90
N LEU A 66 6.41 -2.07 5.25
CA LEU A 66 5.14 -2.39 5.92
C LEU A 66 5.47 -3.26 7.15
N PRO A 67 4.72 -3.13 8.26
CA PRO A 67 4.93 -3.91 9.48
C PRO A 67 4.45 -5.37 9.32
N ASP A 68 4.77 -5.99 8.19
CA ASP A 68 4.34 -7.32 7.80
C ASP A 68 5.31 -7.91 6.75
N PRO A 69 6.15 -8.90 7.13
CA PRO A 69 7.07 -9.55 6.18
C PRO A 69 6.34 -10.42 5.14
N GLN A 70 5.07 -10.76 5.36
CA GLN A 70 4.23 -11.52 4.44
C GLN A 70 3.29 -10.60 3.63
N ALA A 71 3.56 -9.30 3.60
CA ALA A 71 2.75 -8.38 2.81
C ALA A 71 2.83 -8.67 1.31
N GLU A 72 1.67 -8.82 0.69
CA GLU A 72 1.50 -9.09 -0.73
C GLU A 72 0.50 -8.09 -1.34
N HIS A 73 0.77 -7.67 -2.57
CA HIS A 73 -0.17 -6.88 -3.39
C HIS A 73 -0.74 -5.65 -2.67
N ALA A 74 0.15 -4.83 -2.10
CA ALA A 74 -0.29 -3.63 -1.40
C ALA A 74 -0.86 -2.57 -2.35
N ASP A 75 -1.85 -1.84 -1.86
CA ASP A 75 -2.46 -0.70 -2.52
C ASP A 75 -2.54 0.49 -1.57
N VAL A 76 -2.62 1.71 -2.10
CA VAL A 76 -2.65 2.96 -1.31
C VAL A 76 -3.68 3.94 -1.85
N ALA A 77 -4.41 4.60 -0.95
CA ALA A 77 -5.33 5.68 -1.26
C ALA A 77 -5.22 6.81 -0.23
N ALA A 78 -5.58 8.02 -0.65
CA ALA A 78 -5.56 9.21 0.21
C ALA A 78 -6.83 10.07 0.06
N LEU A 79 -7.22 10.74 1.15
CA LEU A 79 -8.31 11.71 1.23
C LEU A 79 -7.89 12.84 2.19
N GLY A 80 -7.43 13.96 1.63
CA GLY A 80 -6.79 15.02 2.42
C GLY A 80 -5.53 14.46 3.09
N ASP A 81 -5.42 14.61 4.41
CA ASP A 81 -4.28 14.09 5.19
C ASP A 81 -4.48 12.64 5.66
N ARG A 82 -5.63 12.03 5.35
CA ARG A 82 -5.87 10.62 5.66
C ARG A 82 -5.29 9.75 4.57
N VAL A 83 -4.56 8.72 4.96
CA VAL A 83 -3.91 7.77 4.05
C VAL A 83 -4.23 6.37 4.52
N VAL A 84 -4.60 5.49 3.60
CA VAL A 84 -4.78 4.07 3.87
C VAL A 84 -3.89 3.28 2.94
N VAL A 85 -3.10 2.38 3.50
CA VAL A 85 -2.41 1.30 2.78
C VAL A 85 -3.10 0.00 3.13
N VAL A 86 -3.45 -0.84 2.15
CA VAL A 86 -3.96 -2.19 2.40
C VAL A 86 -3.06 -3.22 1.73
N TRP A 87 -3.07 -4.44 2.25
CA TRP A 87 -2.39 -5.58 1.64
C TRP A 87 -3.03 -6.88 2.11
N LYS A 88 -2.72 -7.94 1.37
CA LYS A 88 -3.02 -9.31 1.77
C LYS A 88 -1.80 -9.88 2.48
N SER A 89 -2.03 -10.73 3.49
CA SER A 89 -0.98 -11.43 4.24
C SER A 89 -1.41 -12.88 4.48
N PHE A 90 -0.48 -13.84 4.42
CA PHE A 90 -0.75 -15.23 4.78
C PHE A 90 -0.02 -15.59 6.07
N ASP A 91 -0.77 -15.99 7.09
CA ASP A 91 -0.20 -16.34 8.40
C ASP A 91 0.24 -17.82 8.51
N GLY A 92 0.16 -18.58 7.42
CA GLY A 92 0.41 -20.02 7.37
C GLY A 92 -0.87 -20.87 7.47
N GLN A 93 -2.00 -20.28 7.87
CA GLN A 93 -3.29 -20.97 7.97
C GLN A 93 -4.40 -20.28 7.18
N ARG A 94 -4.41 -18.94 7.15
CA ARG A 94 -5.43 -18.12 6.50
C ARG A 94 -4.81 -16.86 5.92
N PHE A 95 -5.54 -16.28 4.97
CA PHE A 95 -5.26 -14.95 4.48
C PHE A 95 -5.93 -13.90 5.36
N VAL A 96 -5.20 -12.85 5.66
CA VAL A 96 -5.64 -11.67 6.41
C VAL A 96 -5.57 -10.46 5.48
N LEU A 97 -6.67 -9.74 5.37
CA LEU A 97 -6.70 -8.41 4.76
C LEU A 97 -6.32 -7.40 5.83
N ARG A 98 -5.22 -6.68 5.63
CA ARG A 98 -4.70 -5.70 6.59
C ARG A 98 -4.78 -4.28 6.05
N ALA A 99 -4.87 -3.34 6.97
CA ALA A 99 -4.79 -1.92 6.71
C ALA A 99 -3.79 -1.23 7.64
N TRP A 100 -3.02 -0.29 7.08
CA TRP A 100 -2.25 0.71 7.80
C TRP A 100 -2.90 2.06 7.52
N ALA A 101 -3.49 2.67 8.56
CA ALA A 101 -4.22 3.92 8.44
C ALA A 101 -3.47 5.08 9.09
N SER A 102 -3.37 6.21 8.40
CA SER A 102 -2.75 7.44 8.87
C SER A 102 -3.72 8.61 8.77
N ARG A 103 -3.52 9.59 9.64
CA ARG A 103 -4.33 10.82 9.78
C ARG A 103 -3.52 12.10 9.58
N ASP A 104 -2.21 11.96 9.39
CA ASP A 104 -1.24 13.04 9.43
C ASP A 104 -0.35 13.04 8.17
N GLY A 105 -0.94 12.69 7.03
CA GLY A 105 -0.24 12.62 5.74
C GLY A 105 0.79 11.49 5.69
N GLY A 106 0.55 10.41 6.43
CA GLY A 106 1.44 9.26 6.48
C GLY A 106 2.66 9.42 7.38
N ARG A 107 2.66 10.33 8.37
CA ARG A 107 3.76 10.39 9.36
C ARG A 107 3.64 9.24 10.34
N GLN A 108 2.45 9.00 10.88
CA GLN A 108 2.15 7.90 11.78
C GLN A 108 1.03 7.03 11.22
N PHE A 109 1.11 5.74 11.49
CA PHE A 109 0.15 4.76 11.00
C PHE A 109 -0.27 3.79 12.11
N GLU A 110 -1.54 3.41 12.10
CA GLU A 110 -2.13 2.40 12.96
C GLU A 110 -2.42 1.14 12.13
N LEU A 111 -1.97 -0.02 12.61
CA LEU A 111 -2.18 -1.32 11.94
C LEU A 111 -3.50 -1.94 12.40
N ARG A 112 -4.27 -2.46 11.43
CA ARG A 112 -5.57 -3.11 11.68
C ARG A 112 -5.74 -4.32 10.75
N ASP A 113 -6.37 -5.36 11.27
CA ASP A 113 -6.90 -6.46 10.46
C ASP A 113 -8.35 -6.12 10.09
N LEU A 114 -8.70 -6.22 8.80
CA LEU A 114 -10.04 -5.88 8.29
C LEU A 114 -10.91 -7.11 8.11
N ALA A 115 -10.34 -8.20 7.58
CA ALA A 115 -11.06 -9.43 7.29
C ALA A 115 -10.11 -10.62 7.19
N THR A 116 -10.66 -11.83 7.24
CA THR A 116 -9.91 -13.08 7.03
C THR A 116 -10.64 -14.05 6.12
N THR A 117 -9.90 -14.95 5.47
CA THR A 117 -10.43 -16.09 4.72
C THR A 117 -9.42 -17.22 4.68
N THR A 118 -9.88 -18.47 4.68
CA THR A 118 -9.03 -19.65 4.42
C THR A 118 -8.94 -20.00 2.93
N LEU A 119 -9.73 -19.33 2.10
CA LEU A 119 -9.81 -19.56 0.67
C LEU A 119 -8.76 -18.72 -0.06
N HIS A 120 -8.28 -19.23 -1.21
CA HIS A 120 -7.50 -18.39 -2.12
C HIS A 120 -8.26 -17.11 -2.47
N ASN A 121 -7.55 -16.00 -2.39
CA ASN A 121 -8.07 -14.66 -2.64
C ASN A 121 -7.12 -13.83 -3.51
N ASP A 122 -7.72 -12.87 -4.20
CA ASP A 122 -7.07 -11.96 -5.13
C ASP A 122 -6.47 -10.73 -4.41
N GLN A 123 -5.91 -9.81 -5.21
CA GLN A 123 -5.29 -8.56 -4.78
C GLN A 123 -6.34 -7.56 -4.25
N PRO A 124 -6.17 -7.00 -3.05
CA PRO A 124 -7.07 -5.97 -2.57
C PRO A 124 -6.91 -4.69 -3.39
N ARG A 125 -8.01 -3.97 -3.60
CA ARG A 125 -8.03 -2.68 -4.29
C ARG A 125 -8.70 -1.62 -3.43
N LEU A 126 -8.00 -0.50 -3.20
CA LEU A 126 -8.57 0.64 -2.51
C LEU A 126 -9.30 1.56 -3.48
N LEU A 127 -10.39 2.14 -2.99
CA LEU A 127 -11.07 3.25 -3.64
C LEU A 127 -11.60 4.21 -2.59
N THR A 128 -11.91 5.42 -3.04
CA THR A 128 -12.52 6.45 -2.22
C THR A 128 -13.89 6.80 -2.80
N HIS A 129 -14.89 6.88 -1.94
CA HIS A 129 -16.25 7.25 -2.33
C HIS A 129 -16.97 7.92 -1.17
N GLY A 130 -17.62 9.05 -1.42
CA GLY A 130 -18.36 9.79 -0.39
C GLY A 130 -17.51 10.24 0.80
N GLY A 131 -16.21 10.54 0.59
CA GLY A 131 -15.30 10.94 1.67
C GLY A 131 -14.85 9.80 2.59
N ARG A 132 -15.11 8.54 2.22
CA ARG A 132 -14.70 7.33 2.94
C ARG A 132 -13.81 6.44 2.08
N PHE A 133 -12.98 5.64 2.73
CA PHE A 133 -12.19 4.59 2.09
C PHE A 133 -12.97 3.29 2.02
N TRP A 134 -12.82 2.57 0.93
CA TRP A 134 -13.35 1.23 0.75
C TRP A 134 -12.26 0.34 0.17
N VAL A 135 -12.28 -0.93 0.56
CA VAL A 135 -11.44 -1.97 -0.04
C VAL A 135 -12.32 -3.04 -0.67
N VAL A 136 -12.08 -3.29 -1.95
CA VAL A 136 -12.69 -4.40 -2.68
C VAL A 136 -11.67 -5.52 -2.75
N TRP A 137 -12.11 -6.72 -2.41
CA TRP A 137 -11.31 -7.92 -2.49
C TRP A 137 -12.22 -9.11 -2.79
N ARG A 138 -11.66 -10.22 -3.29
CA ARG A 138 -12.46 -11.41 -3.55
C ARG A 138 -11.72 -12.67 -3.14
N ASP A 139 -12.48 -13.64 -2.65
CA ASP A 139 -12.06 -15.03 -2.61
C ASP A 139 -12.67 -15.78 -3.81
N VAL A 140 -12.40 -17.08 -3.91
CA VAL A 140 -12.96 -17.94 -4.98
C VAL A 140 -14.49 -18.04 -4.94
N GLN A 141 -15.16 -17.62 -3.87
CA GLN A 141 -16.62 -17.70 -3.72
C GLN A 141 -17.30 -16.37 -4.04
N GLN A 142 -16.76 -15.25 -3.58
CA GLN A 142 -17.44 -13.97 -3.66
C GLN A 142 -16.51 -12.76 -3.68
N THR A 143 -17.04 -11.65 -4.22
CA THR A 143 -16.47 -10.31 -4.06
C THR A 143 -17.02 -9.69 -2.79
N ARG A 144 -16.14 -9.05 -2.02
CA ARG A 144 -16.43 -8.39 -0.74
C ARG A 144 -15.98 -6.94 -0.81
N VAL A 145 -16.67 -6.10 -0.05
CA VAL A 145 -16.38 -4.67 0.05
C VAL A 145 -16.40 -4.29 1.53
N GLU A 146 -15.26 -3.87 2.05
CA GLU A 146 -15.15 -3.42 3.44
C GLU A 146 -14.96 -1.90 3.47
N ALA A 147 -15.68 -1.22 4.36
CA ALA A 147 -15.43 0.19 4.62
C ALA A 147 -14.29 0.34 5.62
N ILE A 148 -13.43 1.34 5.41
CA ILE A 148 -12.29 1.60 6.30
C ILE A 148 -12.46 2.98 6.92
N ASP A 149 -12.63 2.99 8.25
CA ASP A 149 -12.76 4.21 9.01
C ASP A 149 -11.40 4.72 9.47
N VAL A 150 -11.09 5.94 9.06
CA VAL A 150 -9.95 6.71 9.52
C VAL A 150 -10.53 7.94 10.23
N PRO A 151 -10.66 7.88 11.58
CA PRO A 151 -11.39 8.90 12.35
C PRO A 151 -10.67 10.24 12.36
#